data_AF-W0BAX2-F1
#
_entry.id   AF-W0BAX2-F1
#
_cell.length_a   1.000
_cell.length_b   1.000
_cell.length_c   1.000
_cell.angle_alpha   90.00
_cell.angle_beta   90.00
_cell.angle_gamma   90.00
#
_symmetry.space_group_name_H-M   'P 1'
#
loop_
_entity.id
_entity.type
_entity.pdbx_description
1 polymer ?
#
loop_
_entity_poly.entity_id
_entity_poly.type
_entity_poly.pdbx_seq_one_letter_code
_entity_poly.pdbx_strand_id
1 'polypeptide(L)'
;MKKPTVYLHPAKQSALHRGHPWIFPKAIKRQAGNPETGQLVDVCSDESEYLATGIYNEHSLYRVRILTRAFESIHHESIVEIVLQRLRQAASLRRNLGLPNVLTNAYRLFNSEADGLSGLTIDRFNDVCVVSSSAYWVEANKESICAGIQGICPKDRIIWLPQIKALAQDGWESAVQESISDSEQIMEAGIRFQVDFSNTQKTGLFLDQRENHQRISALAQGKRVLDLYTYTGGFALHAAKGGAVAVTAVDSSEQAIILARRNAQLNHIDNIEFIKADARDYLAKAGEYDLVILDPPKLVPSRQHLQRAKNYYRYLHKETIKAMRSGSLLLTCNCSSALSTSEFTELVSQQAMAVGKTIRTLGVYGPASCHPTLTAFPEGQYLTAALFAIF
;
A
#
# COMPACT_ATOMS: atom_id res chain seq x y z
N MET A 1 32.82 9.24 17.47
CA MET A 1 33.57 9.37 16.19
C MET A 1 32.76 10.26 15.26
N LYS A 2 33.41 11.06 14.42
CA LYS A 2 32.72 11.90 13.43
C LYS A 2 32.05 11.00 12.38
N LYS A 3 30.76 11.22 12.09
CA LYS A 3 30.03 10.48 11.05
C LYS A 3 30.71 10.64 9.69
N PRO A 4 30.77 9.60 8.84
CA PRO A 4 31.17 9.76 7.44
C PRO A 4 30.23 10.73 6.71
N THR A 5 30.71 11.33 5.63
CA THR A 5 29.97 12.36 4.90
C THR A 5 29.89 12.04 3.41
N VAL A 6 28.70 12.17 2.83
CA VAL A 6 28.42 12.05 1.40
C VAL A 6 28.19 13.44 0.82
N TYR A 7 28.94 13.80 -0.23
CA TYR A 7 28.82 15.10 -0.90
C TYR A 7 28.13 14.93 -2.24
N LEU A 8 27.07 15.71 -2.48
CA LEU A 8 26.25 15.60 -3.68
C LEU A 8 26.76 16.46 -4.83
N HIS A 9 26.63 15.95 -6.06
CA HIS A 9 26.81 16.77 -7.27
C HIS A 9 25.84 17.97 -7.27
N PRO A 10 26.29 19.21 -7.56
CA PRO A 10 25.43 20.39 -7.60
C PRO A 10 24.15 20.20 -8.43
N ALA A 11 24.29 19.61 -9.63
CA ALA A 11 23.17 19.35 -10.54
C ALA A 11 22.15 18.31 -10.03
N LYS A 12 22.44 17.59 -8.94
CA LYS A 12 21.59 16.50 -8.40
C LYS A 12 21.04 16.78 -7.01
N GLN A 13 21.41 17.91 -6.37
CA GLN A 13 20.93 18.31 -5.05
C GLN A 13 19.43 18.68 -5.05
N SER A 14 18.92 19.17 -6.19
CA SER A 14 17.55 19.65 -6.33
C SER A 14 16.48 18.64 -5.91
N ALA A 15 16.71 17.34 -6.14
CA ALA A 15 15.78 16.29 -5.69
C ALA A 15 15.71 16.22 -4.16
N LEU A 16 16.85 16.29 -3.47
CA LEU A 16 16.90 16.31 -2.01
C LEU A 16 16.21 17.57 -1.47
N HIS A 17 16.50 18.75 -2.00
CA HIS A 17 15.86 20.00 -1.56
C HIS A 17 14.35 19.97 -1.73
N ARG A 18 13.83 19.36 -2.81
CA ARG A 18 12.39 19.19 -3.01
C ARG A 18 11.72 18.20 -2.07
N GLY A 19 12.48 17.41 -1.32
CA GLY A 19 11.92 16.45 -0.36
C GLY A 19 12.11 14.98 -0.73
N HIS A 20 12.82 14.65 -1.81
CA HIS A 20 13.01 13.25 -2.21
C HIS A 20 13.80 12.47 -1.14
N PRO A 21 13.35 11.27 -0.73
CA PRO A 21 13.94 10.52 0.40
C PRO A 21 15.15 9.66 0.01
N TRP A 22 15.43 9.49 -1.28
CA TRP A 22 16.55 8.65 -1.74
C TRP A 22 17.64 9.46 -2.44
N ILE A 23 18.88 9.08 -2.17
CA ILE A 23 20.07 9.47 -2.91
C ILE A 23 20.59 8.26 -3.69
N PHE A 24 20.63 8.39 -5.02
CA PHE A 24 21.16 7.37 -5.91
C PHE A 24 22.69 7.47 -6.02
N PRO A 25 23.42 6.37 -6.35
CA PRO A 25 24.87 6.40 -6.51
C PRO A 25 25.37 7.53 -7.41
N LYS A 26 24.69 7.78 -8.53
CA LYS A 26 25.04 8.82 -9.51
C LYS A 26 24.87 10.26 -8.99
N ALA A 27 24.23 10.46 -7.84
CA ALA A 27 24.10 11.78 -7.22
C ALA A 27 25.29 12.14 -6.32
N ILE A 28 26.14 11.16 -5.98
CA ILE A 28 27.28 11.32 -5.08
C ILE A 28 28.52 11.72 -5.87
N LYS A 29 29.11 12.87 -5.54
CA LYS A 29 30.35 13.37 -6.14
C LYS A 29 31.59 12.81 -5.45
N ARG A 30 31.58 12.82 -4.12
CA ARG A 30 32.67 12.31 -3.28
C ARG A 30 32.15 11.91 -1.91
N GLN A 31 32.96 11.15 -1.18
CA GLN A 31 32.68 10.74 0.19
C GLN A 31 33.89 11.08 1.07
N ALA A 32 33.67 11.36 2.35
CA ALA A 32 34.72 11.54 3.35
C ALA A 32 34.51 10.51 4.48
N GLY A 33 35.57 9.80 4.83
CA GLY A 33 35.49 8.56 5.61
C GLY A 33 35.10 7.37 4.73
N ASN A 34 35.06 6.19 5.34
CA ASN A 34 34.67 4.93 4.68
C ASN A 34 33.33 4.48 5.29
N PRO A 35 32.18 4.93 4.75
CA PRO A 35 30.89 4.55 5.28
C PRO A 35 30.61 3.06 5.04
N GLU A 36 30.17 2.37 6.08
CA GLU A 36 29.76 0.97 6.02
C GLU A 36 28.24 0.86 5.83
N THR A 37 27.79 -0.25 5.23
CA THR A 37 26.36 -0.53 5.05
C THR A 37 25.65 -0.56 6.41
N GLY A 38 24.57 0.22 6.54
CA GLY A 38 23.83 0.41 7.79
C GLY A 38 24.34 1.56 8.67
N GLN A 39 25.40 2.26 8.29
CA GLN A 39 25.93 3.38 9.06
C GLN A 39 25.21 4.69 8.77
N LEU A 40 25.01 5.52 9.81
CA LEU A 40 24.57 6.90 9.65
C LEU A 40 25.65 7.73 8.95
N VAL A 41 25.22 8.52 7.97
CA VAL A 41 26.07 9.44 7.22
C VAL A 41 25.42 10.81 7.12
N ASP A 42 26.23 11.85 7.18
CA ASP A 42 25.79 13.19 6.85
C ASP A 42 25.81 13.38 5.33
N VAL A 43 24.81 14.07 4.81
CA VAL A 43 24.67 14.41 3.39
C VAL A 43 24.85 15.91 3.26
N CYS A 44 25.88 16.31 2.51
CA CYS A 44 26.23 17.71 2.31
C CYS A 44 26.15 18.13 0.85
N SER A 45 26.02 19.43 0.64
CA SER A 45 26.23 20.06 -0.67
C SER A 45 27.72 19.96 -1.06
N ASP A 46 28.03 20.27 -2.33
CA ASP A 46 29.42 20.33 -2.80
C ASP A 46 30.27 21.38 -2.04
N GLU A 47 29.61 22.43 -1.55
CA GLU A 47 30.18 23.53 -0.76
C GLU A 47 30.27 23.18 0.74
N SER A 48 30.01 21.92 1.11
CA SER A 48 30.06 21.40 2.49
C SER A 48 28.97 21.91 3.43
N GLU A 49 27.87 22.45 2.90
CA GLU A 49 26.67 22.75 3.68
C GLU A 49 25.96 21.45 4.06
N TYR A 50 25.58 21.30 5.33
CA TYR A 50 24.81 20.15 5.81
C TYR A 50 23.36 20.21 5.32
N LEU A 51 22.90 19.13 4.66
CA LEU A 51 21.56 19.06 4.07
C LEU A 51 20.64 18.07 4.79
N ALA A 52 21.18 16.93 5.23
CA ALA A 52 20.42 15.84 5.81
C ALA A 52 21.33 14.80 6.48
N THR A 53 20.75 13.96 7.34
CA THR A 53 21.37 12.68 7.76
C THR A 53 20.57 11.53 7.17
N GLY A 54 21.29 10.52 6.68
CA GLY A 54 20.70 9.30 6.15
C GLY A 54 21.49 8.07 6.55
N ILE A 55 21.05 6.92 6.05
CA ILE A 55 21.72 5.64 6.26
C ILE A 55 22.31 5.14 4.94
N TYR A 56 23.60 4.81 4.98
CA TYR A 56 24.35 4.38 3.80
C TYR A 56 24.15 2.89 3.54
N ASN A 57 24.08 2.50 2.27
CA ASN A 57 24.05 1.10 1.86
C ASN A 57 24.80 0.91 0.52
N GLU A 58 25.84 0.09 0.51
CA GLU A 58 26.68 -0.11 -0.67
C GLU A 58 26.10 -1.04 -1.74
N HIS A 59 25.15 -1.89 -1.37
CA HIS A 59 24.49 -2.85 -2.25
C HIS A 59 23.22 -2.26 -2.88
N SER A 60 22.61 -1.28 -2.21
CA SER A 60 21.34 -0.70 -2.62
C SER A 60 21.45 0.26 -3.82
N LEU A 61 20.39 0.29 -4.63
CA LEU A 61 20.13 1.38 -5.58
C LEU A 61 19.91 2.71 -4.86
N TYR A 62 19.44 2.68 -3.61
CA TYR A 62 19.25 3.85 -2.77
C TYR A 62 20.45 3.98 -1.84
N ARG A 63 21.57 4.44 -2.41
CA ARG A 63 22.88 4.52 -1.75
C ARG A 63 22.84 5.21 -0.40
N VAL A 64 22.00 6.25 -0.28
CA VAL A 64 21.62 6.82 1.03
C VAL A 64 20.12 6.96 1.09
N ARG A 65 19.50 6.40 2.13
CA ARG A 65 18.10 6.66 2.48
C ARG A 65 18.06 7.77 3.53
N ILE A 66 17.41 8.89 3.22
CA ILE A 66 17.34 10.05 4.10
C ILE A 66 16.42 9.74 5.28
N LEU A 67 16.88 10.03 6.50
CA LEU A 67 16.14 9.80 7.73
C LEU A 67 15.74 11.12 8.41
N THR A 68 16.59 12.15 8.31
CA THR A 68 16.32 13.50 8.81
C THR A 68 16.89 14.56 7.88
N ARG A 69 16.33 15.77 7.93
CA ARG A 69 16.75 16.93 7.14
C ARG A 69 17.31 18.01 8.03
N ALA A 70 18.15 18.88 7.48
CA ALA A 70 18.82 19.93 8.24
C ALA A 70 17.85 20.90 8.95
N PHE A 71 16.66 21.13 8.40
CA PHE A 71 15.65 21.99 9.02
C PHE A 71 14.83 21.29 10.12
N GLU A 72 14.95 19.97 10.28
CA GLU A 72 14.17 19.21 11.26
C GLU A 72 14.86 19.25 12.63
N SER A 73 14.10 19.54 13.68
CA SER A 73 14.56 19.49 15.07
C SER A 73 14.54 18.05 15.61
N ILE A 74 15.30 17.15 14.97
CA ILE A 74 15.47 15.75 15.39
C ILE A 74 16.94 15.53 15.75
N HIS A 75 17.19 14.90 16.90
CA HIS A 75 18.53 14.43 17.24
C HIS A 75 18.96 13.38 16.21
N HIS A 76 19.98 13.72 15.42
CA HIS A 76 20.40 12.99 14.22
C HIS A 76 21.78 12.31 14.41
N GLU A 77 22.20 12.16 15.65
CA GLU A 77 23.40 11.41 16.04
C GLU A 77 23.10 9.95 16.38
N SER A 78 21.84 9.62 16.70
CA SER A 78 21.40 8.29 17.11
C SER A 78 20.25 7.80 16.26
N ILE A 79 20.43 6.63 15.63
CA ILE A 79 19.37 5.96 14.87
C ILE A 79 18.16 5.64 15.76
N VAL A 80 18.39 5.29 17.02
CA VAL A 80 17.34 4.98 18.00
C VAL A 80 16.45 6.19 18.24
N GLU A 81 17.04 7.38 18.44
CA GLU A 81 16.29 8.61 18.67
C GLU A 81 15.48 9.02 17.44
N ILE A 82 16.07 8.90 16.24
CA ILE A 82 15.38 9.13 14.98
C ILE A 82 14.17 8.19 14.86
N VAL A 83 14.36 6.89 15.07
CA VAL A 83 13.29 5.88 14.98
C VAL A 83 12.17 6.20 15.96
N LEU A 84 12.48 6.47 17.22
CA LEU A 84 11.47 6.80 18.24
C LEU A 84 10.69 8.06 17.86
N GLN A 85 11.37 9.09 17.37
CA GLN A 85 10.72 10.34 16.97
C GLN A 85 9.80 10.14 15.77
N ARG A 86 10.24 9.40 14.74
CA ARG A 86 9.41 9.10 13.55
C ARG A 86 8.21 8.24 13.92
N LEU A 87 8.36 7.22 14.76
CA LEU A 87 7.25 6.41 15.25
C LEU A 87 6.22 7.25 16.01
N ARG A 88 6.66 8.18 16.86
CA ARG A 88 5.76 9.12 17.58
C ARG A 88 5.02 10.05 16.62
N GLN A 89 5.71 10.59 15.61
CA GLN A 89 5.10 11.43 14.58
C GLN A 89 4.03 10.66 13.81
N ALA A 90 4.34 9.44 13.34
CA ALA A 90 3.42 8.59 12.62
C ALA A 90 2.19 8.21 13.47
N ALA A 91 2.39 7.83 14.74
CA ALA A 91 1.30 7.53 15.67
C ALA A 91 0.42 8.77 15.92
N SER A 92 1.03 9.96 16.04
CA SER A 92 0.27 11.22 16.19
C SER A 92 -0.56 11.54 14.96
N LEU A 93 -0.01 11.33 13.76
CA LEU A 93 -0.76 11.49 12.51
C LEU A 93 -2.00 10.59 12.51
N ARG A 94 -1.85 9.29 12.85
CA ARG A 94 -3.00 8.36 12.86
C ARG A 94 -4.03 8.72 13.92
N ARG A 95 -3.63 9.19 15.10
CA ARG A 95 -4.56 9.73 16.11
C ARG A 95 -5.35 10.94 15.58
N ASN A 96 -4.69 11.84 14.86
CA ASN A 96 -5.36 13.00 14.25
C ASN A 96 -6.32 12.61 13.12
N LEU A 97 -6.09 11.47 12.47
CA LEU A 97 -7.04 10.84 11.55
C LEU A 97 -8.18 10.08 12.26
N GLY A 98 -8.22 10.10 13.59
CA GLY A 98 -9.23 9.39 14.38
C GLY A 98 -9.03 7.87 14.38
N LEU A 99 -7.79 7.38 14.36
CA LEU A 99 -7.49 5.94 14.39
C LEU A 99 -6.71 5.55 15.67
N PRO A 100 -7.05 4.41 16.31
CA PRO A 100 -8.25 3.60 16.05
C PRO A 100 -9.54 4.33 16.48
N ASN A 101 -10.68 3.86 16.00
CA ASN A 101 -12.01 4.28 16.47
C ASN A 101 -12.95 3.08 16.57
N VAL A 102 -14.20 3.33 16.99
CA VAL A 102 -15.22 2.29 17.21
C VAL A 102 -15.54 1.46 15.97
N LEU A 103 -15.32 2.00 14.77
CA LEU A 103 -15.56 1.32 13.50
C LEU A 103 -14.27 0.81 12.86
N THR A 104 -13.08 1.11 13.40
CA THR A 104 -11.81 0.74 12.76
C THR A 104 -10.70 0.59 13.79
N ASN A 105 -10.23 -0.64 13.98
CA ASN A 105 -9.03 -0.96 14.76
C ASN A 105 -7.91 -1.60 13.91
N ALA A 106 -8.10 -1.73 12.59
CA ALA A 106 -7.04 -2.09 11.65
C ALA A 106 -6.65 -0.92 10.74
N TYR A 107 -5.36 -0.57 10.71
CA TYR A 107 -4.83 0.52 9.90
C TYR A 107 -3.30 0.47 9.77
N ARG A 108 -2.76 1.09 8.72
CA ARG A 108 -1.34 1.37 8.58
C ARG A 108 -0.88 2.38 9.62
N LEU A 109 -0.07 1.94 10.57
CA LEU A 109 0.54 2.77 11.61
C LEU A 109 1.76 3.54 11.08
N PHE A 110 2.53 2.92 10.18
CA PHE A 110 3.75 3.51 9.63
C PHE A 110 3.94 3.10 8.15
N ASN A 111 4.21 4.06 7.27
CA ASN A 111 4.21 3.92 5.82
C ASN A 111 5.54 4.37 5.18
N SER A 112 6.63 3.70 5.54
CA SER A 112 7.94 3.79 4.86
C SER A 112 8.44 5.22 4.67
N GLU A 113 8.79 5.61 3.43
CA GLU A 113 9.30 6.92 3.07
C GLU A 113 8.36 8.04 3.55
N ALA A 114 7.05 7.83 3.49
CA ALA A 114 6.07 8.84 3.82
C ALA A 114 6.00 9.19 5.31
N ASP A 115 6.46 8.28 6.17
CA ASP A 115 6.63 8.51 7.60
C ASP A 115 8.11 8.69 7.99
N GLY A 116 9.00 8.80 6.99
CA GLY A 116 10.40 9.21 7.18
C GLY A 116 11.39 8.07 7.44
N LEU A 117 10.98 6.81 7.37
CA LEU A 117 11.86 5.65 7.54
C LEU A 117 11.69 4.68 6.35
N SER A 118 12.44 4.95 5.28
CA SER A 118 12.40 4.17 4.03
C SER A 118 12.71 2.68 4.27
N GLY A 119 11.78 1.82 3.87
CA GLY A 119 11.88 0.36 4.01
C GLY A 119 11.20 -0.23 5.24
N LEU A 120 10.62 0.59 6.13
CA LEU A 120 9.87 0.15 7.30
C LEU A 120 8.37 0.39 7.10
N THR A 121 7.55 -0.65 7.24
CA THR A 121 6.09 -0.50 7.25
C THR A 121 5.46 -1.24 8.44
N ILE A 122 4.40 -0.68 9.03
CA ILE A 122 3.77 -1.24 10.24
C ILE A 122 2.24 -1.26 10.10
N ASP A 123 1.71 -2.48 9.98
CA ASP A 123 0.34 -2.97 10.16
C ASP A 123 -0.05 -2.85 11.62
N ARG A 124 -1.10 -2.12 12.02
CA ARG A 124 -1.74 -2.40 13.29
C ARG A 124 -3.08 -3.07 13.04
N PHE A 125 -3.21 -4.31 13.50
CA PHE A 125 -4.41 -5.14 13.44
C PHE A 125 -4.87 -5.38 14.87
N ASN A 126 -5.79 -4.54 15.36
CA ASN A 126 -6.19 -4.56 16.78
C ASN A 126 -4.96 -4.49 17.72
N ASP A 127 -4.67 -5.56 18.45
CA ASP A 127 -3.56 -5.68 19.40
C ASP A 127 -2.31 -6.35 18.79
N VAL A 128 -2.16 -6.31 17.46
CA VAL A 128 -1.03 -6.88 16.73
C VAL A 128 -0.39 -5.85 15.80
N CYS A 129 0.89 -5.58 15.99
CA CYS A 129 1.74 -4.83 15.08
C CYS A 129 2.47 -5.77 14.11
N VAL A 130 2.07 -5.79 12.84
CA VAL A 130 2.75 -6.51 11.77
C VAL A 130 3.76 -5.58 11.09
N VAL A 131 5.04 -5.82 11.33
CA VAL A 131 6.14 -5.08 10.73
C VAL A 131 6.55 -5.78 9.43
N SER A 132 6.63 -5.02 8.34
CA SER A 132 7.25 -5.48 7.11
C SER A 132 8.50 -4.65 6.83
N SER A 133 9.61 -5.36 6.63
CA SER A 133 10.96 -4.81 6.51
C SER A 133 11.53 -5.14 5.14
N SER A 134 11.93 -4.11 4.39
CA SER A 134 12.43 -4.25 3.03
C SER A 134 13.78 -3.57 2.79
N ALA A 135 14.47 -3.17 3.86
CA ALA A 135 15.77 -2.51 3.77
C ALA A 135 16.72 -3.05 4.85
N TYR A 136 18.00 -3.16 4.51
CA TYR A 136 19.07 -3.68 5.37
C TYR A 136 19.06 -3.03 6.75
N TRP A 137 18.97 -1.70 6.79
CA TRP A 137 19.06 -0.97 8.04
C TRP A 137 17.89 -1.26 8.99
N VAL A 138 16.72 -1.63 8.46
CA VAL A 138 15.55 -1.97 9.26
C VAL A 138 15.80 -3.28 9.99
N GLU A 139 16.37 -4.29 9.32
CA GLU A 139 16.79 -5.54 9.95
C GLU A 139 17.92 -5.31 10.96
N ALA A 140 18.94 -4.52 10.60
CA ALA A 140 20.06 -4.21 11.48
C ALA A 140 19.64 -3.47 12.77
N ASN A 141 18.47 -2.81 12.76
CA ASN A 141 17.94 -2.05 13.90
C ASN A 141 16.64 -2.65 14.47
N LYS A 142 16.36 -3.93 14.19
CA LYS A 142 15.12 -4.63 14.58
C LYS A 142 14.77 -4.44 16.06
N GLU A 143 15.72 -4.64 16.97
CA GLU A 143 15.50 -4.51 18.42
C GLU A 143 15.04 -3.10 18.82
N SER A 144 15.71 -2.07 18.28
CA SER A 144 15.38 -0.67 18.56
C SER A 144 14.02 -0.27 18.00
N ILE A 145 13.67 -0.80 16.81
CA ILE A 145 12.36 -0.59 16.20
C ILE A 145 11.28 -1.28 17.03
N CYS A 146 11.48 -2.53 17.45
CA CYS A 146 10.55 -3.26 18.31
C CYS A 146 10.33 -2.53 19.64
N ALA A 147 11.40 -2.06 20.30
CA ALA A 147 11.29 -1.25 21.52
C ALA A 147 10.52 0.06 21.29
N GLY A 148 10.75 0.72 20.14
CA GLY A 148 10.00 1.91 19.76
C GLY A 148 8.51 1.66 19.53
N ILE A 149 8.17 0.53 18.89
CA ILE A 149 6.79 0.09 18.70
C ILE A 149 6.13 -0.19 20.05
N GLN A 150 6.79 -0.92 20.96
CA GLN A 150 6.29 -1.16 22.31
C GLN A 150 6.12 0.14 23.11
N GLY A 151 6.94 1.17 22.86
CA GLY A 151 6.79 2.48 23.48
C GLY A 151 5.49 3.21 23.09
N ILE A 152 4.95 2.97 21.88
CA ILE A 152 3.70 3.58 21.40
C ILE A 152 2.48 2.65 21.53
N CYS A 153 2.72 1.34 21.50
CA CYS A 153 1.75 0.26 21.54
C CYS A 153 2.19 -0.80 22.57
N PRO A 154 2.14 -0.51 23.88
CA PRO A 154 2.80 -1.33 24.90
C PRO A 154 2.19 -2.72 25.13
N LYS A 155 0.96 -2.94 24.66
CA LYS A 155 0.24 -4.21 24.81
C LYS A 155 0.22 -5.03 23.52
N ASP A 156 0.68 -4.45 22.42
CA ASP A 156 0.54 -5.06 21.11
C ASP A 156 1.63 -6.13 20.91
N ARG A 157 1.24 -7.27 20.34
CA ARG A 157 2.16 -8.30 19.87
C ARG A 157 2.86 -7.81 18.61
N ILE A 158 4.14 -8.15 18.43
CA ILE A 158 4.88 -7.78 17.21
C ILE A 158 5.11 -9.03 16.37
N ILE A 159 4.64 -8.98 15.12
CA ILE A 159 4.94 -9.97 14.08
C ILE A 159 5.90 -9.31 13.09
N TRP A 160 7.05 -9.93 12.84
CA TRP A 160 8.07 -9.39 11.94
C TRP A 160 8.13 -10.20 10.63
N LEU A 161 7.81 -9.55 9.51
CA LEU A 161 7.73 -10.15 8.17
C LEU A 161 8.81 -9.56 7.24
N PRO A 162 10.00 -10.17 7.15
CA PRO A 162 11.07 -9.68 6.29
C PRO A 162 10.72 -9.91 4.80
N GLN A 163 10.92 -8.89 3.96
CA GLN A 163 10.70 -8.96 2.52
C GLN A 163 11.95 -9.53 1.83
N ILE A 164 12.11 -10.86 1.89
CA ILE A 164 13.32 -11.60 1.47
C ILE A 164 13.91 -11.10 0.13
N LYS A 165 13.08 -10.95 -0.92
CA LYS A 165 13.55 -10.52 -2.24
C LYS A 165 14.11 -9.09 -2.25
N ALA A 166 13.45 -8.17 -1.54
CA ALA A 166 13.90 -6.78 -1.45
C ALA A 166 15.13 -6.66 -0.56
N LEU A 167 15.18 -7.41 0.54
CA LEU A 167 16.32 -7.47 1.46
C LEU A 167 17.57 -8.03 0.79
N ALA A 168 17.46 -9.09 -0.01
CA ALA A 168 18.58 -9.63 -0.78
C ALA A 168 19.16 -8.58 -1.76
N GLN A 169 18.30 -7.77 -2.40
CA GLN A 169 18.74 -6.66 -3.25
C GLN A 169 19.38 -5.50 -2.47
N ASP A 170 19.05 -5.37 -1.18
CA ASP A 170 19.63 -4.39 -0.26
C ASP A 170 20.87 -4.96 0.49
N GLY A 171 21.33 -6.16 0.15
CA GLY A 171 22.53 -6.79 0.73
C GLY A 171 22.29 -7.59 2.02
N TRP A 172 21.04 -7.89 2.38
CA TRP A 172 20.69 -8.72 3.53
C TRP A 172 20.24 -10.12 3.10
N GLU A 173 21.16 -11.08 3.13
CA GLU A 173 20.92 -12.46 2.67
C GLU A 173 20.38 -13.39 3.79
N SER A 174 20.49 -12.98 5.05
CA SER A 174 20.11 -13.78 6.23
C SER A 174 18.63 -13.69 6.61
N ALA A 175 17.77 -13.16 5.73
CA ALA A 175 16.35 -13.03 6.02
C ALA A 175 15.67 -14.41 6.04
N VAL A 176 15.25 -14.84 7.23
CA VAL A 176 14.43 -16.05 7.41
C VAL A 176 13.01 -15.61 7.78
N GLN A 177 12.02 -16.14 7.08
CA GLN A 177 10.63 -15.97 7.47
C GLN A 177 10.29 -17.08 8.46
N GLU A 178 10.02 -16.69 9.71
CA GLU A 178 9.56 -17.61 10.74
C GLU A 178 8.14 -18.09 10.42
N SER A 179 7.85 -19.35 10.76
CA SER A 179 6.47 -19.87 10.68
C SER A 179 5.65 -19.22 11.79
N ILE A 180 4.71 -18.38 11.40
CA ILE A 180 3.79 -17.71 12.31
C ILE A 180 2.48 -18.51 12.33
N SER A 181 1.97 -18.83 13.51
CA SER A 181 0.61 -19.37 13.66
C SER A 181 -0.13 -18.43 14.59
N ASP A 182 -0.68 -17.38 13.99
CA ASP A 182 -1.36 -16.32 14.72
C ASP A 182 -2.51 -15.78 13.87
N SER A 183 -3.57 -15.33 14.52
CA SER A 183 -4.72 -14.74 13.87
C SER A 183 -5.36 -13.70 14.78
N GLU A 184 -6.00 -12.71 14.18
CA GLU A 184 -6.63 -11.62 14.92
C GLU A 184 -7.97 -11.25 14.29
N GLN A 185 -8.95 -10.96 15.13
CA GLN A 185 -10.22 -10.40 14.66
C GLN A 185 -10.12 -8.88 14.70
N ILE A 186 -10.41 -8.26 13.56
CA ILE A 186 -10.34 -6.81 13.41
C ILE A 186 -11.67 -6.25 12.94
N MET A 187 -11.80 -4.94 13.09
CA MET A 187 -12.86 -4.12 12.54
C MET A 187 -12.22 -3.15 11.53
N GLU A 188 -12.73 -3.16 10.30
CA GLU A 188 -12.40 -2.19 9.26
C GLU A 188 -13.71 -1.57 8.77
N ALA A 189 -13.86 -0.24 8.96
CA ALA A 189 -15.05 0.53 8.57
C ALA A 189 -16.41 -0.12 8.92
N GLY A 190 -16.51 -0.78 10.07
CA GLY A 190 -17.74 -1.42 10.56
C GLY A 190 -17.97 -2.86 10.09
N ILE A 191 -17.03 -3.45 9.35
CA ILE A 191 -17.00 -4.86 8.97
C ILE A 191 -15.94 -5.59 9.80
N ARG A 192 -16.31 -6.74 10.36
CA ARG A 192 -15.38 -7.64 11.05
C ARG A 192 -14.66 -8.54 10.07
N PHE A 193 -13.36 -8.70 10.23
CA PHE A 193 -12.55 -9.65 9.46
C PHE A 193 -11.76 -10.55 10.40
N GLN A 194 -11.61 -11.82 10.01
CA GLN A 194 -10.58 -12.70 10.56
C GLN A 194 -9.32 -12.55 9.71
N VAL A 195 -8.24 -12.04 10.30
CA VAL A 195 -6.92 -12.01 9.66
C VAL A 195 -6.11 -13.18 10.19
N ASP A 196 -5.52 -13.97 9.30
CA ASP A 196 -4.64 -15.09 9.61
C ASP A 196 -3.25 -14.74 9.11
N PHE A 197 -2.26 -14.68 10.02
CA PHE A 197 -0.89 -14.26 9.72
C PHE A 197 0.01 -15.40 9.25
N SER A 198 -0.50 -16.64 9.17
CA SER A 198 0.32 -17.82 8.84
C SER A 198 0.67 -17.96 7.37
N ASN A 199 -0.19 -17.48 6.47
CA ASN A 199 -0.08 -17.66 5.02
C ASN A 199 -0.32 -16.36 4.24
N THR A 200 0.05 -15.20 4.79
CA THR A 200 -0.33 -13.91 4.21
C THR A 200 0.48 -13.57 2.96
N GLN A 201 -0.22 -13.34 1.85
CA GLN A 201 0.28 -12.39 0.85
C GLN A 201 0.17 -10.98 1.47
N LYS A 202 1.28 -10.22 1.49
CA LYS A 202 1.42 -8.97 2.27
C LYS A 202 1.25 -9.20 3.80
N THR A 203 0.64 -8.26 4.52
CA THR A 203 0.50 -8.24 5.99
C THR A 203 -0.85 -8.77 6.50
N GLY A 204 -1.74 -9.23 5.61
CA GLY A 204 -2.99 -9.94 5.95
C GLY A 204 -4.26 -9.39 5.31
N LEU A 205 -4.44 -8.06 5.27
CA LEU A 205 -5.60 -7.39 4.67
C LEU A 205 -5.14 -6.15 3.88
N PHE A 206 -5.85 -5.80 2.80
CA PHE A 206 -5.58 -4.59 2.00
C PHE A 206 -6.16 -3.34 2.67
N LEU A 207 -5.51 -2.88 3.74
CA LEU A 207 -5.92 -1.71 4.52
C LEU A 207 -5.90 -0.39 3.74
N ASP A 208 -5.21 -0.37 2.59
CA ASP A 208 -5.18 0.74 1.66
C ASP A 208 -6.51 0.96 0.92
N GLN A 209 -7.37 -0.06 0.85
CA GLN A 209 -8.68 0.05 0.21
C GLN A 209 -9.81 0.51 1.15
N ARG A 210 -9.59 0.66 2.47
CA ARG A 210 -10.64 0.97 3.46
C ARG A 210 -11.58 2.10 3.04
N GLU A 211 -11.04 3.23 2.59
CA GLU A 211 -11.89 4.35 2.18
C GLU A 211 -12.62 4.09 0.86
N ASN A 212 -12.06 3.27 -0.03
CA ASN A 212 -12.74 2.82 -1.24
C ASN A 212 -13.86 1.82 -0.90
N HIS A 213 -13.68 0.96 0.11
CA HIS A 213 -14.75 0.13 0.65
C HIS A 213 -15.91 0.97 1.18
N GLN A 214 -15.62 2.03 1.95
CA GLN A 214 -16.64 2.98 2.44
C GLN A 214 -17.39 3.68 1.29
N ARG A 215 -16.67 4.10 0.24
CA ARG A 215 -17.28 4.69 -0.97
C ARG A 215 -18.24 3.72 -1.64
N ILE A 216 -17.87 2.45 -1.77
CA ILE A 216 -18.74 1.42 -2.34
C ILE A 216 -19.96 1.18 -1.46
N SER A 217 -19.77 1.07 -0.14
CA SER A 217 -20.87 0.92 0.82
C SER A 217 -21.91 2.03 0.68
N ALA A 218 -21.47 3.29 0.58
CA ALA A 218 -22.35 4.45 0.42
C ALA A 218 -23.14 4.45 -0.92
N LEU A 219 -22.64 3.76 -1.94
CA LEU A 219 -23.27 3.67 -3.26
C LEU A 219 -24.14 2.41 -3.42
N ALA A 220 -24.06 1.45 -2.51
CA ALA A 220 -24.60 0.12 -2.71
C ALA A 220 -26.12 -0.01 -2.48
N GLN A 221 -26.74 0.93 -1.78
CA GLN A 221 -28.15 0.87 -1.39
C GLN A 221 -29.07 0.55 -2.58
N GLY A 222 -29.83 -0.55 -2.48
CA GLY A 222 -30.80 -0.96 -3.49
C GLY A 222 -30.19 -1.56 -4.78
N LYS A 223 -28.88 -1.78 -4.84
CA LYS A 223 -28.16 -2.19 -6.06
C LYS A 223 -27.82 -3.66 -6.09
N ARG A 224 -27.73 -4.23 -7.30
CA ARG A 224 -27.05 -5.49 -7.57
C ARG A 224 -25.57 -5.21 -7.83
N VAL A 225 -24.70 -5.81 -7.02
CA VAL A 225 -23.26 -5.51 -7.03
C VAL A 225 -22.46 -6.70 -7.52
N LEU A 226 -21.49 -6.47 -8.40
CA LEU A 226 -20.48 -7.46 -8.79
C LEU A 226 -19.11 -7.01 -8.30
N ASP A 227 -18.46 -7.86 -7.51
CA ASP A 227 -17.10 -7.66 -7.01
C ASP A 227 -16.16 -8.68 -7.67
N LEU A 228 -15.38 -8.21 -8.65
CA LEU A 228 -14.39 -9.02 -9.37
C LEU A 228 -13.03 -8.89 -8.68
N TYR A 229 -12.37 -10.03 -8.48
CA TYR A 229 -11.15 -10.16 -7.67
C TYR A 229 -11.42 -9.81 -6.19
N THR A 230 -12.51 -10.36 -5.66
CA THR A 230 -13.04 -10.03 -4.33
C THR A 230 -12.07 -10.33 -3.18
N TYR A 231 -11.08 -11.22 -3.41
CA TYR A 231 -10.17 -11.71 -2.39
C TYR A 231 -10.94 -12.23 -1.16
N THR A 232 -10.74 -11.65 0.02
CA THR A 232 -11.39 -12.02 1.29
C THR A 232 -12.72 -11.29 1.51
N GLY A 233 -13.30 -10.69 0.46
CA GLY A 233 -14.63 -10.10 0.47
C GLY A 233 -14.69 -8.61 0.81
N GLY A 234 -13.58 -7.87 0.74
CA GLY A 234 -13.49 -6.47 1.21
C GLY A 234 -14.61 -5.59 0.66
N PHE A 235 -14.69 -5.45 -0.67
CA PHE A 235 -15.75 -4.68 -1.32
C PHE A 235 -17.12 -5.33 -1.20
N ALA A 236 -17.24 -6.65 -1.41
CA ALA A 236 -18.50 -7.37 -1.32
C ALA A 236 -19.21 -7.22 0.04
N LEU A 237 -18.49 -7.35 1.15
CA LEU A 237 -19.03 -7.23 2.51
C LEU A 237 -19.49 -5.79 2.79
N HIS A 238 -18.72 -4.80 2.36
CA HIS A 238 -19.08 -3.40 2.52
C HIS A 238 -20.27 -3.01 1.65
N ALA A 239 -20.37 -3.54 0.43
CA ALA A 239 -21.52 -3.35 -0.44
C ALA A 239 -22.80 -3.95 0.18
N ALA A 240 -22.72 -5.19 0.68
CA ALA A 240 -23.83 -5.84 1.37
C ALA A 240 -24.29 -5.05 2.60
N LYS A 241 -23.34 -4.61 3.44
CA LYS A 241 -23.62 -3.77 4.61
C LYS A 241 -24.21 -2.41 4.24
N GLY A 242 -23.84 -1.88 3.07
CA GLY A 242 -24.36 -0.64 2.49
C GLY A 242 -25.76 -0.75 1.89
N GLY A 243 -26.42 -1.91 2.03
CA GLY A 243 -27.81 -2.11 1.61
C GLY A 243 -27.97 -2.59 0.16
N ALA A 244 -26.95 -3.22 -0.43
CA ALA A 244 -27.10 -3.93 -1.70
C ALA A 244 -28.21 -5.00 -1.59
N VAL A 245 -28.99 -5.17 -2.66
CA VAL A 245 -30.04 -6.20 -2.69
C VAL A 245 -29.46 -7.59 -2.91
N ALA A 246 -28.36 -7.68 -3.65
CA ALA A 246 -27.61 -8.89 -3.91
C ALA A 246 -26.18 -8.51 -4.30
N VAL A 247 -25.22 -9.29 -3.84
CA VAL A 247 -23.81 -9.12 -4.19
C VAL A 247 -23.28 -10.43 -4.76
N THR A 248 -22.56 -10.36 -5.88
CA THR A 248 -21.81 -11.49 -6.42
C THR A 248 -20.33 -11.20 -6.28
N ALA A 249 -19.60 -12.09 -5.63
CA ALA A 249 -18.20 -11.93 -5.27
C ALA A 249 -17.37 -13.04 -5.92
N VAL A 250 -16.44 -12.67 -6.81
CA VAL A 250 -15.72 -13.61 -7.68
C VAL A 250 -14.22 -13.53 -7.44
N ASP A 251 -13.59 -14.68 -7.16
CA ASP A 251 -12.13 -14.80 -7.06
C ASP A 251 -11.65 -16.15 -7.60
N SER A 252 -10.41 -16.21 -8.09
CA SER A 252 -9.83 -17.45 -8.60
C SER A 252 -9.27 -18.35 -7.46
N SER A 253 -9.00 -17.76 -6.30
CA SER A 253 -8.47 -18.44 -5.13
C SER A 253 -9.59 -19.04 -4.26
N GLU A 254 -9.64 -20.36 -4.19
CA GLU A 254 -10.56 -21.07 -3.29
C GLU A 254 -10.34 -20.67 -1.81
N GLN A 255 -9.08 -20.50 -1.42
CA GLN A 255 -8.74 -20.09 -0.06
C GLN A 255 -9.29 -18.69 0.27
N ALA A 256 -9.19 -17.75 -0.68
CA ALA A 256 -9.74 -16.41 -0.50
C ALA A 256 -11.26 -16.44 -0.37
N ILE A 257 -11.94 -17.23 -1.21
CA ILE A 257 -13.39 -17.44 -1.15
C ILE A 257 -13.84 -18.08 0.18
N ILE A 258 -13.11 -19.06 0.70
CA ILE A 258 -13.39 -19.67 2.01
C ILE A 258 -13.31 -18.61 3.12
N LEU A 259 -12.26 -17.79 3.11
CA LEU A 259 -12.09 -16.70 4.07
C LEU A 259 -13.19 -15.64 3.92
N ALA A 260 -13.57 -15.27 2.70
CA ALA A 260 -14.63 -14.32 2.41
C ALA A 260 -15.99 -14.80 2.96
N ARG A 261 -16.32 -16.09 2.79
CA ARG A 261 -17.51 -16.70 3.39
C ARG A 261 -17.48 -16.64 4.92
N ARG A 262 -16.33 -16.92 5.54
CA ARG A 262 -16.16 -16.81 7.00
C ARG A 262 -16.36 -15.37 7.46
N ASN A 263 -15.83 -14.39 6.74
CA ASN A 263 -16.05 -12.97 7.04
C ASN A 263 -17.53 -12.57 6.90
N ALA A 264 -18.25 -13.08 5.90
CA ALA A 264 -19.69 -12.85 5.78
C ALA A 264 -20.47 -13.41 6.98
N GLN A 265 -20.13 -14.62 7.43
CA GLN A 265 -20.71 -15.23 8.63
C GLN A 265 -20.44 -14.40 9.90
N LEU A 266 -19.22 -13.88 10.07
CA LEU A 266 -18.85 -13.01 11.21
C LEU A 266 -19.66 -11.71 11.28
N ASN A 267 -20.23 -11.28 10.16
CA ASN A 267 -21.02 -10.05 10.04
C ASN A 267 -22.53 -10.33 9.89
N HIS A 268 -22.96 -11.59 9.95
CA HIS A 268 -24.34 -12.00 9.70
C HIS A 268 -24.87 -11.52 8.34
N ILE A 269 -24.03 -11.60 7.31
CA ILE A 269 -24.37 -11.23 5.93
C ILE A 269 -24.60 -12.51 5.13
N ASP A 270 -25.78 -12.64 4.53
CA ASP A 270 -26.24 -13.82 3.79
C ASP A 270 -26.58 -13.56 2.32
N ASN A 271 -26.62 -12.29 1.90
CA ASN A 271 -26.97 -11.86 0.54
C ASN A 271 -25.77 -11.74 -0.42
N ILE A 272 -24.69 -12.49 -0.17
CA ILE A 272 -23.51 -12.54 -1.03
C ILE A 272 -23.36 -13.94 -1.63
N GLU A 273 -23.35 -14.02 -2.97
CA GLU A 273 -22.96 -15.22 -3.70
C GLU A 273 -21.44 -15.22 -3.93
N PHE A 274 -20.74 -16.18 -3.32
CA PHE A 274 -19.29 -16.34 -3.47
C PHE A 274 -18.94 -17.41 -4.51
N ILE A 275 -18.27 -17.00 -5.58
CA ILE A 275 -17.99 -17.84 -6.75
C ILE A 275 -16.48 -17.98 -6.95
N LYS A 276 -15.98 -19.21 -6.93
CA LYS A 276 -14.61 -19.52 -7.31
C LYS A 276 -14.51 -19.63 -8.84
N ALA A 277 -14.00 -18.59 -9.49
CA ALA A 277 -13.82 -18.53 -10.94
C ALA A 277 -12.76 -17.50 -11.34
N ASP A 278 -12.18 -17.65 -12.52
CA ASP A 278 -11.44 -16.55 -13.15
C ASP A 278 -12.44 -15.43 -13.53
N ALA A 279 -12.11 -14.18 -13.23
CA ALA A 279 -12.98 -13.04 -13.51
C ALA A 279 -13.35 -12.93 -15.00
N ARG A 280 -12.44 -13.32 -15.91
CA ARG A 280 -12.64 -13.27 -17.36
C ARG A 280 -13.67 -14.30 -17.81
N ASP A 281 -13.60 -15.50 -17.24
CA ASP A 281 -14.55 -16.58 -17.52
C ASP A 281 -15.94 -16.24 -16.94
N TYR A 282 -15.98 -15.59 -15.77
CA TYR A 282 -17.23 -15.15 -15.17
C TYR A 282 -17.91 -14.04 -15.98
N LEU A 283 -17.14 -13.07 -16.50
CA LEU A 283 -17.66 -11.95 -17.29
C LEU A 283 -18.46 -12.40 -18.53
N ALA A 284 -18.12 -13.56 -19.11
CA ALA A 284 -18.85 -14.11 -20.26
C ALA A 284 -20.32 -14.48 -19.96
N LYS A 285 -20.64 -14.71 -18.68
CA LYS A 285 -21.98 -15.07 -18.19
C LYS A 285 -22.52 -14.08 -17.14
N ALA A 286 -21.88 -12.94 -16.98
CA ALA A 286 -22.29 -11.95 -16.00
C ALA A 286 -23.69 -11.43 -16.31
N GLY A 287 -24.55 -11.38 -15.29
CA GLY A 287 -25.88 -10.79 -15.38
C GLY A 287 -25.86 -9.26 -15.34
N GLU A 288 -27.04 -8.67 -15.17
CA GLU A 288 -27.17 -7.22 -15.02
C GLU A 288 -26.79 -6.76 -13.61
N TYR A 289 -25.76 -5.92 -13.53
CA TYR A 289 -25.27 -5.29 -12.30
C TYR A 289 -25.38 -3.77 -12.39
N ASP A 290 -25.70 -3.15 -11.26
CA ASP A 290 -25.80 -1.70 -11.11
C ASP A 290 -24.46 -1.05 -10.74
N LEU A 291 -23.64 -1.80 -10.03
CA LEU A 291 -22.34 -1.39 -9.53
C LEU A 291 -21.36 -2.55 -9.70
N VAL A 292 -20.27 -2.30 -10.41
CA VAL A 292 -19.21 -3.26 -10.65
C VAL A 292 -17.91 -2.75 -10.02
N ILE A 293 -17.25 -3.59 -9.26
CA ILE A 293 -15.91 -3.37 -8.72
C ILE A 293 -14.93 -4.26 -9.48
N LEU A 294 -13.81 -3.67 -9.88
CA LEU A 294 -12.73 -4.33 -10.61
C LEU A 294 -11.38 -4.01 -9.94
N ASP A 295 -10.90 -4.88 -9.06
CA ASP A 295 -9.63 -4.70 -8.34
C ASP A 295 -8.61 -5.82 -8.65
N PRO A 296 -8.08 -5.87 -9.87
CA PRO A 296 -7.14 -6.93 -10.25
C PRO A 296 -5.85 -6.87 -9.42
N PRO A 297 -5.14 -8.02 -9.26
CA PRO A 297 -3.87 -8.05 -8.55
C PRO A 297 -2.82 -7.15 -9.22
N LYS A 298 -1.69 -6.89 -8.56
CA LYS A 298 -0.61 -6.06 -9.13
C LYS A 298 -0.05 -6.68 -10.42
N LEU A 299 -0.52 -6.19 -11.58
CA LEU A 299 -0.14 -6.68 -12.91
C LEU A 299 1.22 -6.16 -13.41
N VAL A 300 1.70 -5.05 -12.83
CA VAL A 300 2.99 -4.43 -13.19
C VAL A 300 3.94 -4.51 -12.00
N PRO A 301 4.83 -5.52 -11.94
CA PRO A 301 5.86 -5.55 -10.91
C PRO A 301 6.98 -4.54 -11.19
N SER A 302 7.23 -4.18 -12.47
CA SER A 302 8.26 -3.22 -12.89
C SER A 302 7.90 -2.53 -14.21
N ARG A 303 8.57 -1.40 -14.53
CA ARG A 303 8.37 -0.67 -15.81
C ARG A 303 8.59 -1.53 -17.05
N GLN A 304 9.44 -2.55 -16.99
CA GLN A 304 9.71 -3.46 -18.13
C GLN A 304 8.48 -4.28 -18.54
N HIS A 305 7.54 -4.51 -17.62
CA HIS A 305 6.31 -5.26 -17.87
C HIS A 305 5.09 -4.37 -18.16
N LEU A 306 5.29 -3.05 -18.27
CA LEU A 306 4.21 -2.08 -18.41
C LEU A 306 3.31 -2.37 -19.62
N GLN A 307 3.88 -2.72 -20.77
CA GLN A 307 3.09 -2.97 -21.97
C GLN A 307 2.19 -4.22 -21.84
N ARG A 308 2.71 -5.29 -21.24
CA ARG A 308 1.94 -6.52 -20.99
C ARG A 308 0.75 -6.24 -20.07
N ALA A 309 0.97 -5.47 -19.02
CA ALA A 309 -0.10 -5.08 -18.11
C ALA A 309 -1.11 -4.12 -18.74
N LYS A 310 -0.66 -3.13 -19.53
CA LYS A 310 -1.56 -2.26 -20.31
C LYS A 310 -2.45 -3.11 -21.21
N ASN A 311 -1.92 -4.13 -21.88
CA ASN A 311 -2.73 -5.05 -22.68
C ASN A 311 -3.76 -5.83 -21.85
N TYR A 312 -3.37 -6.32 -20.67
CA TYR A 312 -4.31 -7.02 -19.79
C TYR A 312 -5.41 -6.08 -19.27
N TYR A 313 -5.06 -4.87 -18.83
CA TYR A 313 -6.04 -3.86 -18.44
C TYR A 313 -6.98 -3.51 -19.59
N ARG A 314 -6.47 -3.36 -20.82
CA ARG A 314 -7.32 -3.09 -21.99
C ARG A 314 -8.36 -4.19 -22.16
N TYR A 315 -7.91 -5.44 -22.16
CA TYR A 315 -8.82 -6.59 -22.26
C TYR A 315 -9.86 -6.59 -21.13
N LEU A 316 -9.42 -6.46 -19.88
CA LEU A 316 -10.29 -6.56 -18.71
C LEU A 316 -11.35 -5.45 -18.67
N HIS A 317 -10.96 -4.20 -18.92
CA HIS A 317 -11.91 -3.09 -18.98
C HIS A 317 -12.87 -3.22 -20.17
N LYS A 318 -12.38 -3.68 -21.33
CA LYS A 318 -13.23 -3.90 -22.50
C LYS A 318 -14.34 -4.91 -22.18
N GLU A 319 -14.00 -6.09 -21.66
CA GLU A 319 -14.99 -7.12 -21.35
C GLU A 319 -15.92 -6.71 -20.20
N THR A 320 -15.39 -6.05 -19.16
CA THR A 320 -16.19 -5.53 -18.05
C THR A 320 -17.21 -4.51 -18.55
N ILE A 321 -16.74 -3.46 -19.24
CA ILE A 321 -17.61 -2.37 -19.72
C ILE A 321 -18.61 -2.90 -20.76
N LYS A 322 -18.23 -3.89 -21.59
CA LYS A 322 -19.14 -4.54 -22.53
C LYS A 322 -20.33 -5.19 -21.80
N ALA A 323 -20.09 -5.90 -20.70
CA ALA A 323 -21.12 -6.59 -19.91
C ALA A 323 -22.01 -5.63 -19.09
N MET A 324 -21.55 -4.42 -18.79
CA MET A 324 -22.29 -3.45 -17.97
C MET A 324 -23.44 -2.78 -18.73
N ARG A 325 -24.53 -2.41 -18.06
CA ARG A 325 -25.64 -1.64 -18.69
C ARG A 325 -25.42 -0.13 -18.64
N SER A 326 -26.09 0.60 -19.51
CA SER A 326 -26.14 2.08 -19.43
C SER A 326 -26.75 2.50 -18.09
N GLY A 327 -26.20 3.54 -17.46
CA GLY A 327 -26.56 4.02 -16.13
C GLY A 327 -25.89 3.30 -14.94
N SER A 328 -25.06 2.28 -15.18
CA SER A 328 -24.32 1.57 -14.12
C SER A 328 -23.04 2.28 -13.70
N LEU A 329 -22.49 1.88 -12.55
CA LEU A 329 -21.26 2.42 -11.97
C LEU A 329 -20.11 1.40 -12.02
N LEU A 330 -18.92 1.86 -12.38
CA LEU A 330 -17.68 1.08 -12.35
C LEU A 330 -16.68 1.71 -11.40
N LEU A 331 -16.27 0.99 -10.34
CA LEU A 331 -15.04 1.31 -9.62
C LEU A 331 -13.94 0.36 -10.11
N THR A 332 -12.88 0.90 -10.69
CA THR A 332 -11.73 0.10 -11.14
C THR A 332 -10.44 0.58 -10.49
N CYS A 333 -9.59 -0.37 -10.11
CA CYS A 333 -8.39 -0.11 -9.31
C CYS A 333 -7.11 -0.53 -10.06
N ASN A 334 -6.02 0.18 -9.75
CA ASN A 334 -4.65 -0.17 -10.14
C ASN A 334 -3.73 0.01 -8.93
N CYS A 335 -3.06 -1.07 -8.53
CA CYS A 335 -2.13 -1.11 -7.40
C CYS A 335 -0.64 -1.01 -7.81
N SER A 336 -0.33 -0.36 -8.94
CA SER A 336 1.03 -0.16 -9.43
C SER A 336 1.36 1.31 -9.68
N SER A 337 2.46 1.78 -9.10
CA SER A 337 3.05 3.11 -9.35
C SER A 337 3.64 3.28 -10.75
N ALA A 338 3.80 2.20 -11.52
CA ALA A 338 4.33 2.28 -12.89
C ALA A 338 3.32 2.77 -13.94
N LEU A 339 2.03 2.84 -13.60
CA LEU A 339 0.99 3.40 -14.44
C LEU A 339 0.42 4.61 -13.73
N SER A 340 0.59 5.80 -14.30
CA SER A 340 0.06 7.02 -13.70
C SER A 340 -1.48 7.00 -13.69
N THR A 341 -2.06 7.75 -12.77
CA THR A 341 -3.51 7.92 -12.66
C THR A 341 -4.13 8.40 -13.98
N SER A 342 -3.51 9.38 -14.64
CA SER A 342 -3.98 9.88 -15.94
C SER A 342 -3.95 8.80 -17.01
N GLU A 343 -2.83 8.09 -17.17
CA GLU A 343 -2.72 6.99 -18.15
C GLU A 343 -3.73 5.88 -17.87
N PHE A 344 -3.98 5.56 -16.60
CA PHE A 344 -4.97 4.56 -16.23
C PHE A 344 -6.38 5.00 -16.64
N THR A 345 -6.79 6.22 -16.27
CA THR A 345 -8.12 6.74 -16.64
C THR A 345 -8.32 6.86 -18.15
N GLU A 346 -7.29 7.28 -18.90
CA GLU A 346 -7.33 7.36 -20.35
C GLU A 346 -7.50 5.96 -20.98
N LEU A 347 -6.78 4.96 -20.46
CA LEU A 347 -6.90 3.58 -20.91
C LEU A 347 -8.33 3.06 -20.75
N VAL A 348 -8.96 3.31 -19.60
CA VAL A 348 -10.37 2.91 -19.35
C VAL A 348 -11.31 3.58 -20.35
N SER A 349 -11.14 4.89 -20.57
CA SER A 349 -11.94 5.66 -21.54
C SER A 349 -11.81 5.12 -22.96
N GLN A 350 -10.60 4.75 -23.39
CA GLN A 350 -10.37 4.14 -24.70
C GLN A 350 -11.10 2.80 -24.85
N GLN A 351 -11.17 2.00 -23.78
CA GLN A 351 -11.89 0.72 -23.84
C GLN A 351 -13.41 0.89 -23.85
N ALA A 352 -13.94 1.90 -23.17
CA ALA A 352 -15.37 2.24 -23.27
C ALA A 352 -15.77 2.60 -24.70
N MET A 353 -15.00 3.48 -25.36
CA MET A 353 -15.23 3.84 -26.76
C MET A 353 -15.16 2.62 -27.69
N ALA A 354 -14.22 1.71 -27.45
CA ALA A 354 -14.06 0.49 -28.23
C ALA A 354 -15.26 -0.48 -28.17
N VAL A 355 -16.16 -0.31 -27.20
CA VAL A 355 -17.41 -1.08 -27.07
C VAL A 355 -18.66 -0.20 -27.23
N GLY A 356 -18.49 0.99 -27.79
CA GLY A 356 -19.60 1.90 -28.12
C GLY A 356 -20.27 2.54 -26.90
N LYS A 357 -19.55 2.70 -25.78
CA LYS A 357 -20.07 3.33 -24.56
C LYS A 357 -19.31 4.60 -24.21
N THR A 358 -20.01 5.53 -23.58
CA THR A 358 -19.43 6.73 -23.01
C THR A 358 -19.25 6.53 -21.50
N ILE A 359 -18.17 7.05 -20.93
CA ILE A 359 -17.99 7.05 -19.48
C ILE A 359 -17.83 8.47 -18.96
N ARG A 360 -18.24 8.69 -17.71
CA ARG A 360 -18.03 9.95 -16.99
C ARG A 360 -17.29 9.66 -15.70
N THR A 361 -16.18 10.34 -15.46
CA THR A 361 -15.45 10.23 -14.19
C THR A 361 -16.25 10.91 -13.09
N LEU A 362 -16.60 10.15 -12.06
CA LEU A 362 -17.25 10.67 -10.85
C LEU A 362 -16.23 11.01 -9.76
N GLY A 363 -15.08 10.32 -9.76
CA GLY A 363 -13.99 10.62 -8.86
C GLY A 363 -12.80 9.71 -9.08
N VAL A 364 -11.64 10.20 -8.67
CA VAL A 364 -10.39 9.45 -8.68
C VAL A 364 -9.79 9.53 -7.30
N TYR A 365 -9.49 8.37 -6.74
CA TYR A 365 -9.13 8.19 -5.35
C TYR A 365 -7.80 7.44 -5.23
N GLY A 366 -7.17 7.61 -4.07
CA GLY A 366 -5.91 6.95 -3.73
C GLY A 366 -6.10 5.92 -2.61
N PRO A 367 -5.01 5.52 -1.96
CA PRO A 367 -5.07 4.66 -0.79
C PRO A 367 -5.70 5.40 0.39
N ALA A 368 -6.18 4.66 1.39
CA ALA A 368 -6.71 5.23 2.63
C ALA A 368 -5.72 6.20 3.28
N SER A 369 -6.24 7.24 3.95
CA SER A 369 -5.46 8.32 4.61
C SER A 369 -4.37 7.85 5.58
N CYS A 370 -4.46 6.63 6.12
CA CYS A 370 -3.41 6.01 6.94
C CYS A 370 -2.18 5.54 6.12
N HIS A 371 -2.23 5.62 4.79
CA HIS A 371 -1.13 5.41 3.84
C HIS A 371 -0.75 6.75 3.21
N PRO A 372 -0.13 7.67 3.97
CA PRO A 372 0.28 8.96 3.44
C PRO A 372 1.27 8.76 2.28
N THR A 373 1.30 9.72 1.37
CA THR A 373 2.30 9.80 0.29
C THR A 373 3.02 11.14 0.39
N LEU A 374 4.31 11.19 0.03
CA LEU A 374 5.02 12.46 -0.04
C LEU A 374 4.81 13.07 -1.42
N THR A 375 4.50 14.36 -1.45
CA THR A 375 4.44 15.15 -2.70
C THR A 375 5.77 15.12 -3.45
N ALA A 376 6.89 15.01 -2.72
CA ALA A 376 8.23 14.92 -3.27
C ALA A 376 8.66 13.51 -3.70
N PHE A 377 7.78 12.50 -3.55
CA PHE A 377 8.06 11.10 -3.83
C PHE A 377 6.89 10.46 -4.60
N PRO A 378 6.76 10.76 -5.91
CA PRO A 378 5.65 10.27 -6.73
C PRO A 378 5.61 8.73 -6.83
N GLU A 379 6.74 8.04 -6.66
CA GLU A 379 6.81 6.57 -6.65
C GLU A 379 5.99 5.95 -5.52
N GLY A 380 5.71 6.71 -4.45
CA GLY A 380 4.83 6.31 -3.35
C GLY A 380 3.34 6.33 -3.71
N GLN A 381 2.94 6.95 -4.84
CA GLN A 381 1.57 6.92 -5.34
C GLN A 381 1.33 5.62 -6.12
N TYR A 382 1.02 4.54 -5.40
CA TYR A 382 0.90 3.21 -6.00
C TYR A 382 -0.54 2.76 -6.27
N LEU A 383 -1.53 3.34 -5.57
CA LEU A 383 -2.94 2.96 -5.69
C LEU A 383 -3.73 4.06 -6.39
N THR A 384 -4.46 3.69 -7.43
CA THR A 384 -5.49 4.52 -8.08
C THR A 384 -6.79 3.73 -8.08
N ALA A 385 -7.86 4.31 -7.57
CA ALA A 385 -9.23 3.80 -7.70
C ALA A 385 -10.08 4.85 -8.43
N ALA A 386 -10.56 4.52 -9.62
CA ALA A 386 -11.33 5.45 -10.46
C ALA A 386 -12.78 4.99 -10.54
N LEU A 387 -13.70 5.89 -10.19
CA LEU A 387 -15.14 5.67 -10.23
C LEU A 387 -15.73 6.33 -11.48
N PHE A 388 -16.45 5.55 -12.27
CA PHE A 388 -17.08 5.99 -13.51
C PHE A 388 -18.58 5.67 -13.53
N ALA A 389 -19.36 6.53 -14.19
CA ALA A 389 -20.69 6.19 -14.67
C ALA A 389 -20.61 5.76 -16.15
N ILE A 390 -21.29 4.67 -16.51
CA ILE A 390 -21.28 4.07 -17.85
C ILE A 390 -22.57 4.45 -18.60
N PHE A 391 -22.47 4.87 -19.87
CA PHE A 391 -23.59 5.26 -20.71
C PHE A 391 -23.59 4.61 -22.09
#